data_AF-A0A1Q6RLA6-F1
#
_entry.id   AF-A0A1Q6RLA6-F1
#
_cell.length_a   1.000
_cell.length_b   1.000
_cell.length_c   1.000
_cell.angle_alpha   90.00
_cell.angle_beta   90.00
_cell.angle_gamma   90.00
#
_symmetry.space_group_name_H-M   'P 1'
#
loop_
_entity.id
_entity.type
_entity.pdbx_description
1 polymer ?
#
loop_
_entity_poly.entity_id
_entity_poly.type
_entity_poly.pdbx_seq_one_letter_code
_entity_poly.pdbx_strand_id
1 'polypeptide(L)' 'MARSEAQKAADARYAKKINGKYKPFIVNLDPAELARINAVIAASGMKKAEFLRWAVGELENKNK' A
#
# COMPACT_ATOMS: atom_id res chain seq x y z
N MET A 1 -7.27 -13.28 -25.55
CA MET A 1 -7.48 -14.36 -24.56
C MET A 1 -8.67 -14.00 -23.69
N ALA A 2 -9.83 -14.63 -23.91
CA ALA A 2 -10.99 -14.43 -23.02
C ALA A 2 -10.70 -15.08 -21.66
N ARG A 3 -11.00 -14.39 -20.56
CA ARG A 3 -10.81 -14.96 -19.21
C ARG A 3 -11.77 -16.14 -18.98
N SER A 4 -11.26 -17.20 -18.38
CA SER A 4 -12.06 -18.37 -17.98
C SER A 4 -13.04 -18.04 -16.85
N GLU A 5 -14.12 -18.82 -16.73
CA GLU A 5 -15.11 -18.69 -15.65
C GLU A 5 -14.47 -18.82 -14.25
N ALA A 6 -13.45 -19.69 -14.11
CA ALA A 6 -12.71 -19.83 -12.86
C ALA A 6 -11.97 -18.54 -12.47
N GLN A 7 -11.39 -17.83 -13.43
CA GLN A 7 -10.73 -16.54 -13.20
C GLN A 7 -11.72 -15.45 -12.81
N LYS A 8 -12.89 -15.39 -13.48
CA LYS A 8 -13.95 -14.44 -13.12
C LYS A 8 -14.47 -14.66 -11.70
N ALA A 9 -14.67 -15.91 -11.29
CA ALA A 9 -15.11 -16.24 -9.95
C ALA A 9 -14.06 -15.89 -8.87
N ALA A 10 -12.77 -16.12 -9.15
CA ALA A 10 -11.68 -15.72 -8.27
C ALA A 10 -11.59 -14.19 -8.11
N ASP A 11 -11.68 -13.46 -9.22
CA ASP A 11 -11.68 -11.99 -9.23
C ASP A 11 -12.88 -11.44 -8.43
N ALA A 12 -14.08 -12.00 -8.63
CA ALA A 12 -15.29 -11.60 -7.90
C ALA A 12 -15.17 -11.84 -6.39
N ARG A 13 -14.60 -12.97 -5.97
CA ARG A 13 -14.35 -13.28 -4.54
C ARG A 13 -13.36 -12.29 -3.94
N TYR A 14 -12.27 -11.99 -4.65
CA TYR A 14 -11.27 -11.03 -4.18
C TYR A 14 -11.84 -9.60 -4.11
N ALA A 15 -12.56 -9.18 -5.13
CA ALA A 15 -13.24 -7.88 -5.17
C ALA A 15 -14.22 -7.76 -4.00
N LYS A 16 -15.09 -8.74 -3.76
CA LYS A 16 -16.02 -8.72 -2.61
C LYS A 16 -15.31 -8.63 -1.26
N LYS A 17 -14.13 -9.25 -1.12
CA LYS A 17 -13.34 -9.24 0.13
C LYS A 17 -12.67 -7.90 0.41
N ILE A 18 -12.28 -7.17 -0.62
CA ILE A 18 -11.42 -5.98 -0.51
C ILE A 18 -12.20 -4.69 -0.77
N ASN A 19 -13.32 -4.75 -1.51
CA ASN A 19 -14.12 -3.59 -1.86
C ASN A 19 -14.63 -2.87 -0.60
N GLY A 20 -14.35 -1.57 -0.50
CA GLY A 20 -14.70 -0.74 0.66
C GLY A 20 -13.83 -0.94 1.91
N LYS A 21 -12.96 -1.96 1.96
CA LYS A 21 -12.16 -2.26 3.16
C LYS A 21 -10.97 -1.31 3.34
N TYR A 22 -10.37 -0.85 2.25
CA TYR A 22 -9.21 0.03 2.26
C TYR A 22 -9.45 1.24 1.37
N LYS A 23 -9.08 2.43 1.86
CA LYS A 23 -9.04 3.65 1.06
C LYS A 23 -7.59 3.97 0.68
N PRO A 24 -7.34 4.46 -0.54
CA PRO A 24 -5.99 4.86 -0.94
C PRO A 24 -5.58 6.13 -0.16
N PHE A 25 -4.29 6.20 0.20
CA PHE A 25 -3.65 7.39 0.74
C PHE A 25 -2.77 7.98 -0.37
N ILE A 26 -3.21 9.08 -0.96
CA ILE A 26 -2.61 9.65 -2.17
C ILE A 26 -1.94 10.98 -1.80
N VAL A 27 -0.68 11.13 -2.23
CA VAL A 27 0.11 12.35 -2.08
C VAL A 27 0.80 12.65 -3.40
N ASN A 28 1.01 13.92 -3.70
CA ASN A 28 1.82 14.35 -4.84
C ASN A 28 3.26 14.55 -4.38
N LEU A 29 4.21 13.93 -5.08
CA LEU A 29 5.64 13.98 -4.78
C LEU A 29 6.40 14.21 -6.08
N ASP A 30 7.56 14.84 -6.00
CA ASP A 30 8.46 14.93 -7.14
C ASP A 30 8.95 13.54 -7.55
N PRO A 31 9.20 13.27 -8.85
CA PRO A 31 9.61 11.93 -9.30
C PRO A 31 10.90 11.42 -8.64
N ALA A 32 11.89 12.30 -8.44
CA ALA A 32 13.14 11.97 -7.77
C ALA A 32 12.93 11.67 -6.28
N GLU A 33 12.07 12.45 -5.62
CA GLU A 33 11.70 12.24 -4.22
C GLU A 33 10.99 10.90 -4.04
N LEU A 34 10.00 10.61 -4.89
CA LEU A 34 9.27 9.35 -4.90
C LEU A 34 10.22 8.16 -5.10
N ALA A 35 11.15 8.26 -6.05
CA ALA A 35 12.14 7.21 -6.30
C ALA A 35 13.01 6.95 -5.07
N ARG A 36 13.50 8.03 -4.42
CA ARG A 36 14.29 7.93 -3.20
C ARG A 36 13.50 7.29 -2.05
N ILE A 37 12.28 7.75 -1.79
CA ILE A 37 11.41 7.21 -0.73
C ILE A 37 11.14 5.72 -0.96
N ASN A 38 10.82 5.33 -2.19
CA ASN A 38 10.60 3.92 -2.53
C ASN A 38 11.84 3.06 -2.28
N ALA A 39 13.03 3.56 -2.66
CA ALA A 39 14.28 2.84 -2.45
C ALA A 39 14.58 2.64 -0.95
N VAL A 40 14.38 3.69 -0.14
CA VAL A 40 14.58 3.62 1.32
C VAL A 40 13.63 2.62 1.97
N ILE A 41 12.34 2.66 1.62
CA ILE A 41 11.34 1.72 2.15
C ILE A 41 11.64 0.28 1.73
N ALA A 42 12.09 0.08 0.48
CA ALA A 42 12.45 -1.25 0.01
C ALA A 42 13.69 -1.80 0.75
N ALA A 43 14.70 -0.95 1.00
CA ALA A 43 15.91 -1.33 1.73
C ALA A 43 15.63 -1.68 3.21
N SER A 44 14.57 -1.14 3.81
CA SER A 44 14.15 -1.52 5.17
C SER A 44 13.37 -2.83 5.24
N GLY A 45 13.04 -3.44 4.11
CA GLY A 45 12.20 -4.65 4.03
C GLY A 45 10.72 -4.40 4.30
N MET A 46 10.29 -3.15 4.50
CA MET A 46 8.91 -2.81 4.81
C MET A 46 8.07 -2.61 3.54
N LYS A 47 6.76 -2.85 3.67
CA LYS A 47 5.79 -2.35 2.68
C LYS A 47 5.46 -0.89 2.95
N LYS A 48 5.08 -0.12 1.92
CA LYS A 48 4.67 1.31 2.08
C LYS A 48 3.65 1.53 3.20
N ALA A 49 2.60 0.70 3.26
CA ALA A 49 1.58 0.82 4.29
C ALA A 49 2.09 0.46 5.70
N GLU A 50 3.06 -0.43 5.79
CA GLU A 50 3.71 -0.79 7.06
C GLU A 50 4.64 0.34 7.52
N PHE A 51 5.45 0.87 6.61
CA PHE A 51 6.28 2.05 6.85
C PHE A 51 5.46 3.24 7.35
N LEU A 52 4.31 3.53 6.71
CA LEU A 52 3.43 4.62 7.16
C LEU A 52 2.91 4.41 8.58
N ARG A 53 2.53 3.18 8.95
CA ARG A 53 2.07 2.87 10.32
C ARG A 53 3.21 2.99 11.32
N TRP A 54 4.40 2.50 10.98
CA TRP A 54 5.60 2.65 11.81
C TRP A 54 5.93 4.14 12.02
N ALA A 55 5.98 4.93 10.95
CA ALA A 55 6.30 6.36 11.02
C ALA A 55 5.33 7.15 11.91
N VAL A 56 4.02 6.84 11.84
CA VAL A 56 3.03 7.41 12.76
C VAL A 56 3.30 6.99 14.21
N GLY A 57 3.61 5.71 14.45
CA GLY A 57 3.96 5.22 15.79
C GLY A 57 5.20 5.89 16.38
N GLU A 58 6.24 6.12 15.59
CA GLU A 58 7.42 6.88 16.02
C GLU A 58 7.07 8.31 16.42
N LEU A 59 6.20 8.99 15.66
CA LEU A 59 5.72 10.34 15.98
C LEU A 59 4.89 10.35 17.27
N GLU A 60 3.99 9.38 17.45
CA GLU A 60 3.20 9.24 18.68
C GLU A 60 4.08 8.98 19.90
N ASN A 61 5.14 8.18 19.76
CA ASN A 61 6.10 7.92 20.84
C ASN A 61 6.96 9.13 21.17
N LYS A 62 7.33 9.94 20.16
CA LYS A 62 8.11 11.17 20.36
C LYS A 62 7.32 12.28 21.05
N ASN A 63 6.00 12.28 20.91
CA ASN A 63 5.10 13.29 21.48
C ASN A 63 4.50 12.89 22.83
N LYS A 64 4.93 11.76 23.41
CA LYS A 64 4.62 11.32 24.77
C LYS A 64 5.74 11.72 25.72
#